data_AF-A0A1M6TD17-F1
#
_entry.id   AF-A0A1M6TD17-F1
#
_cell.length_a   1.000
_cell.length_b   1.000
_cell.length_c   1.000
_cell.angle_alpha   90.00
_cell.angle_beta   90.00
_cell.angle_gamma   90.00
#
_symmetry.space_group_name_H-M   'P 1'
#
loop_
_entity.id
_entity.type
_entity.pdbx_description
1 polymer ?
#
loop_
_entity_poly.entity_id
_entity_poly.type
_entity_poly.pdbx_seq_one_letter_code
_entity_poly.pdbx_strand_id
1 'polypeptide(L)' 'MASITQDMRYRLSLIKYAERYGVTKAAVKYKTNRQYIYRWKNRYDGSWDSLRDRSRRPHSHPNQH' A
#
# COMPACT_ATOMS: atom_id res chain seq x y z
N MET A 1 -20.55 2.60 6.29
CA MET A 1 -19.41 3.55 6.37
C MET A 1 -18.13 2.76 6.29
N ALA A 2 -17.39 2.81 5.18
CA ALA A 2 -16.07 2.19 5.15
C ALA A 2 -15.10 3.11 5.91
N SER A 3 -14.87 2.83 7.19
CA SER A 3 -13.95 3.63 7.99
C SER A 3 -12.53 3.47 7.44
N ILE A 4 -11.80 4.58 7.40
CA ILE A 4 -10.39 4.55 7.00
C ILE A 4 -9.62 3.82 8.10
N THR A 5 -8.95 2.72 7.75
CA THR A 5 -8.15 1.97 8.71
C THR A 5 -6.83 2.68 9.04
N GLN A 6 -6.23 2.34 10.18
CA GLN A 6 -4.94 2.91 10.57
C GLN A 6 -3.84 2.58 9.56
N ASP A 7 -3.88 1.38 8.96
CA ASP A 7 -2.95 0.97 7.90
C ASP A 7 -3.06 1.85 6.66
N MET A 8 -4.29 2.24 6.27
CA MET A 8 -4.50 3.13 5.14
C MET A 8 -3.89 4.51 5.41
N ARG A 9 -4.06 5.06 6.63
CA ARG A 9 -3.43 6.32 7.04
C ARG A 9 -1.91 6.24 7.03
N TYR A 10 -1.37 5.13 7.56
CA TYR A 10 0.06 4.86 7.54
C TYR A 10 0.60 4.82 6.11
N ARG A 11 -0.04 4.05 5.21
CA ARG A 11 0.33 3.95 3.79
C ARG A 11 0.27 5.29 3.07
N LEU A 12 -0.76 6.10 3.32
CA LEU A 12 -0.86 7.44 2.75
C LEU A 12 0.30 8.33 3.22
N SER A 13 0.60 8.32 4.52
CA SER A 13 1.71 9.11 5.07
C SER A 13 3.06 8.70 4.48
N LEU A 14 3.26 7.39 4.28
CA LEU A 14 4.44 6.78 3.70
C LEU A 14 4.62 7.19 2.23
N ILE A 15 3.55 7.17 1.42
CA ILE A 15 3.59 7.61 0.02
C ILE A 15 3.88 9.10 -0.07
N LYS A 16 3.14 9.95 0.67
CA LYS A 16 3.37 11.41 0.67
C LYS A 16 4.80 11.78 1.06
N TYR A 17 5.36 11.08 2.04
CA TYR A 17 6.75 11.29 2.43
C TYR A 17 7.73 10.82 1.35
N ALA A 18 7.47 9.68 0.70
CA ALA A 18 8.29 9.17 -0.39
C ALA A 18 8.24 10.05 -1.65
N GLU A 19 7.11 10.71 -1.94
CA GLU A 19 6.98 11.69 -3.02
C GLU A 19 7.79 12.95 -2.74
N ARG A 20 7.78 13.45 -1.49
CA ARG A 20 8.50 14.67 -1.11
C ARG A 20 10.00 14.47 -0.93
N TYR A 21 10.43 13.34 -0.39
CA TYR A 21 11.82 13.12 0.05
C TYR A 21 12.52 11.95 -0.65
N GLY A 22 11.80 11.18 -1.46
CA GLY A 22 12.32 10.00 -2.14
C GLY A 22 12.12 8.69 -1.36
N VAL A 23 12.06 7.59 -2.09
CA VAL A 23 11.77 6.24 -1.56
C VAL A 23 12.84 5.75 -0.58
N THR A 24 14.12 6.07 -0.80
CA THR A 24 15.21 5.65 0.09
C THR A 24 15.07 6.29 1.48
N LYS A 25 14.81 7.60 1.56
CA LYS A 25 14.61 8.29 2.84
C LYS A 25 13.33 7.79 3.53
N ALA A 26 12.28 7.53 2.77
CA ALA A 26 11.06 6.94 3.30
C ALA A 26 11.28 5.53 3.89
N ALA A 27 12.03 4.67 3.20
CA ALA A 27 12.36 3.33 3.68
C ALA A 27 13.09 3.36 5.04
N VAL A 28 14.08 4.25 5.17
CA VAL A 28 14.82 4.46 6.42
C VAL A 28 13.89 4.99 7.52
N LYS A 29 13.14 6.07 7.25
CA LYS A 29 12.26 6.70 8.24
C LYS A 29 11.20 5.75 8.79
N TYR A 30 10.56 5.01 7.90
CA TYR A 30 9.43 4.14 8.24
C TYR A 30 9.85 2.70 8.55
N LYS A 31 11.17 2.42 8.59
CA LYS A 31 11.76 1.10 8.85
C LYS A 31 11.13 0.01 7.98
N THR A 32 11.01 0.29 6.69
CA THR A 32 10.44 -0.64 5.70
C THR A 32 11.36 -0.81 4.51
N ASN A 33 11.07 -1.78 3.64
CA ASN A 33 11.83 -1.99 2.43
C ASN A 33 11.34 -1.09 1.28
N ARG A 34 12.23 -0.78 0.34
CA ARG A 34 11.93 0.09 -0.81
C ARG A 34 10.85 -0.51 -1.73
N GLN A 35 10.82 -1.85 -1.86
CA GLN A 35 9.83 -2.55 -2.69
C GLN A 35 8.40 -2.39 -2.17
N TYR A 36 8.23 -2.38 -0.84
CA TYR A 36 6.95 -2.14 -0.17
C TYR A 36 6.40 -0.77 -0.55
N ILE A 37 7.27 0.25 -0.54
CA ILE A 37 6.91 1.62 -0.91
C ILE A 37 6.55 1.69 -2.39
N TYR A 38 7.36 1.10 -3.28
CA TYR A 38 7.04 1.07 -4.72
C TYR A 38 5.71 0.37 -5.01
N ARG A 39 5.43 -0.75 -4.35
CA ARG A 39 4.16 -1.47 -4.51
C ARG A 39 2.95 -0.61 -4.14
N TRP A 40 3.05 0.15 -3.05
CA TRP A 40 1.96 1.05 -2.64
C TRP A 40 1.86 2.29 -3.51
N LYS A 41 3.00 2.87 -3.92
CA LYS A 41 3.04 3.99 -4.85
C LYS A 41 2.41 3.63 -6.20
N ASN A 42 2.73 2.45 -6.75
CA ASN A 42 2.15 1.95 -8.00
C ASN A 42 0.66 1.63 -7.89
N ARG A 43 0.16 1.37 -6.67
CA ARG A 43 -1.26 1.11 -6.44
C ARG A 43 -2.06 2.39 -6.24
N TYR A 44 -1.44 3.45 -5.73
CA TYR A 44 -2.12 4.66 -5.31
C TYR A 44 -2.57 5.49 -6.51
N ASP A 45 -3.88 5.63 -6.65
CA ASP A 45 -4.56 6.39 -7.70
C ASP A 45 -5.11 7.75 -7.20
N GLY A 46 -4.73 8.16 -5.99
CA GLY A 46 -5.29 9.34 -5.31
C GLY A 46 -6.46 9.02 -4.36
N SER A 47 -7.09 7.84 -4.49
CA SER A 47 -8.19 7.41 -3.62
C SER A 47 -7.70 6.72 -2.35
N TRP A 48 -8.53 6.72 -1.31
CA TRP A 48 -8.28 5.90 -0.12
C TRP A 48 -8.47 4.41 -0.41
N ASP A 49 -9.42 4.05 -1.28
CA ASP A 49 -9.75 2.65 -1.59
C ASP A 49 -8.57 1.91 -2.22
N SER A 50 -7.75 2.58 -3.02
CA SER A 50 -6.54 1.99 -3.60
C SER A 50 -5.50 1.59 -2.55
N LEU A 51 -5.52 2.18 -1.35
CA LEU A 51 -4.63 1.81 -0.25
C LEU A 51 -5.14 0.64 0.59
N ARG A 52 -6.31 0.06 0.26
CA ARG A 52 -6.81 -1.12 0.95
C ARG A 52 -6.03 -2.38 0.63
N ASP A 53 -6.11 -3.32 1.57
CA ASP A 53 -5.72 -4.69 1.30
C ASP A 53 -6.65 -5.30 0.26
N ARG A 54 -6.05 -5.99 -0.71
CA ARG A 54 -6.79 -6.80 -1.66
C ARG A 54 -7.09 -8.15 -1.02
N SER A 55 -8.12 -8.82 -1.51
CA SER A 55 -8.45 -10.18 -1.10
C SER A 55 -7.21 -11.09 -1.21
N ARG A 56 -6.99 -11.90 -0.18
CA ARG A 56 -5.96 -12.95 -0.18
C ARG A 56 -6.53 -14.31 -0.61
N ARG A 57 -7.83 -14.36 -0.89
CA ARG A 57 -8.51 -15.60 -1.29
C ARG A 57 -8.01 -15.99 -2.68
N PRO A 58 -7.60 -17.26 -2.91
CA PRO A 58 -7.29 -17.73 -4.24
C PRO A 58 -8.49 -17.54 -5.16
N HIS A 59 -8.24 -16.99 -6.34
CA HIS A 59 -9.29 -16.76 -7.34
C HIS A 59 -9.77 -18.06 -8.00
N SER A 60 -8.92 -19.09 -8.00
CA SER A 60 -9.21 -20.40 -8.55
C SER A 60 -8.67 -21.52 -7.68
N HIS A 61 -9.27 -22.71 -7.79
CA HIS A 61 -8.80 -23.93 -7.16
C HIS A 61 -8.63 -25.02 -8.23
N PRO A 62 -7.58 -25.87 -8.17
CA PRO A 62 -7.39 -27.01 -9.07
C PRO A 62 -8.61 -27.88 -9.40
N ASN A 63 -9.61 -27.97 -8.50
CA ASN A 63 -10.82 -28.79 -8.71
C ASN A 63 -12.04 -27.95 -9.13
N GLN A 64 -11.81 -26.72 -9.59
CA GLN A 64 -12.86 -25.84 -10.11
C GLN A 64 -13.11 -26.21 -11.57
N HIS A 65 -13.95 -27.24 -11.77
CA HIS A 65 -14.51 -27.61 -13.07
C HIS A 65 -15.77 -26.80 -13.37
#